data_AF-A0AA35U4H1-F1
#
_entry.id   AF-A0AA35U4H1-F1
#
_cell.length_a   1.000
_cell.length_b   1.000
_cell.length_c   1.000
_cell.angle_alpha   90.00
_cell.angle_beta   90.00
_cell.angle_gamma   90.00
#
_symmetry.space_group_name_H-M   'P 1'
#
loop_
_entity.id
_entity.type
_entity.pdbx_description
1 polymer ?
#
loop_
_entity_poly.entity_id
_entity_poly.type
_entity_poly.pdbx_seq_one_letter_code
_entity_poly.pdbx_strand_id
1 'polypeptide(L)'
;MTSSDIILFSEKNKVVKYNSKDNNYEWVIDLNNEVSGLSRVYNYVFVTTSSIWGKQYSHIVDFKKGRILWKIKDVFYSIHIVDKTLVFSNKKKFFIGVNIDSGKEIFIIKSPFRWSSAKALLLNGKYYIYNSKKVYVLNLINGKLSESKLPNKIDPKEVGLVLDEFQININNLPTAGGDYGAMYAGDAGGGDAAAGGDSGGGDG
;
A
#
# COMPACT_ATOMS: atom_id res chain seq x y z
N MET A 1 12.70 -6.70 -23.69
CA MET A 1 12.53 -6.47 -22.24
C MET A 1 13.85 -6.74 -21.56
N THR A 2 14.39 -5.80 -20.80
CA THR A 2 15.51 -6.08 -19.88
C THR A 2 14.91 -6.72 -18.64
N SER A 3 15.15 -8.02 -18.44
CA SER A 3 14.87 -8.67 -17.15
C SER A 3 15.77 -8.04 -16.08
N SER A 4 15.24 -7.83 -14.88
CA SER A 4 16.05 -7.43 -13.73
C SER A 4 16.59 -8.68 -13.06
N ASP A 5 17.91 -8.75 -12.85
CA ASP A 5 18.53 -9.80 -12.03
C ASP A 5 18.31 -9.58 -10.52
N ILE A 6 17.67 -8.45 -10.16
CA ILE A 6 17.40 -8.08 -8.78
C ILE A 6 15.94 -8.33 -8.44
N ILE A 7 15.71 -9.04 -7.34
CA ILE A 7 14.41 -9.17 -6.68
C ILE A 7 14.46 -8.72 -5.22
N LEU A 8 13.30 -8.37 -4.69
CA LEU A 8 13.06 -8.20 -3.26
C LEU A 8 12.07 -9.27 -2.81
N PHE A 9 12.38 -9.94 -1.71
CA PHE A 9 11.45 -10.87 -1.08
C PHE A 9 11.54 -10.75 0.43
N SER A 10 10.54 -11.29 1.12
CA SER A 10 10.51 -11.35 2.58
C SER A 10 10.45 -12.79 3.07
N GLU A 11 11.16 -13.07 4.15
CA GLU A 11 11.11 -14.35 4.86
C GLU A 11 10.84 -14.06 6.34
N LYS A 12 9.62 -14.35 6.80
CA LYS A 12 9.16 -14.02 8.16
C LYS A 12 9.36 -12.53 8.46
N ASN A 13 10.32 -12.21 9.33
CA ASN A 13 10.66 -10.86 9.77
C ASN A 13 11.84 -10.25 8.98
N LYS A 14 12.27 -10.87 7.88
CA LYS A 14 13.38 -10.38 7.06
C LYS A 14 12.89 -9.81 5.74
N VAL A 15 13.60 -8.82 5.22
CA VAL A 15 13.52 -8.42 3.80
C VAL A 15 14.89 -8.57 3.18
N VAL A 16 14.94 -9.20 2.02
CA VAL A 16 16.17 -9.56 1.32
C VAL A 16 16.16 -8.91 -0.05
N LYS A 17 17.29 -8.30 -0.42
CA LYS A 17 17.60 -7.98 -1.82
C LYS A 17 18.57 -9.00 -2.36
N TYR A 18 18.12 -9.74 -3.36
CA TYR A 18 18.88 -10.82 -3.98
C TYR A 18 19.20 -10.48 -5.42
N ASN A 19 20.43 -10.78 -5.81
CA ASN A 19 20.92 -10.71 -7.16
C ASN A 19 21.06 -12.14 -7.70
N SER A 20 20.22 -12.50 -8.67
CA SER A 20 20.17 -13.82 -9.28
C SER A 20 21.34 -14.12 -10.20
N LYS A 21 22.03 -13.11 -10.71
CA LYS A 21 23.21 -13.28 -11.57
C LYS A 21 24.39 -13.82 -10.77
N ASP A 22 24.58 -13.27 -9.58
CA ASP A 22 25.71 -13.61 -8.70
C ASP A 22 25.31 -14.59 -7.59
N ASN A 23 24.04 -15.01 -7.56
CA ASN A 23 23.43 -15.83 -6.53
C ASN A 23 23.75 -15.33 -5.10
N ASN A 24 23.62 -14.02 -4.89
CA ASN A 24 24.08 -13.37 -3.67
C ASN A 24 23.01 -12.44 -3.06
N TYR A 25 22.98 -12.37 -1.73
CA TYR A 25 22.23 -11.33 -1.02
C TYR A 25 23.04 -10.05 -1.02
N GLU A 26 22.53 -9.02 -1.70
CA GLU A 26 23.15 -7.69 -1.67
C GLU A 26 22.97 -7.04 -0.30
N TRP A 27 21.81 -7.23 0.31
CA TRP A 27 21.56 -6.90 1.70
C TRP A 27 20.38 -7.69 2.27
N VAL A 28 20.40 -7.82 3.60
CA VAL A 28 19.34 -8.41 4.41
C VAL A 28 19.04 -7.44 5.54
N ILE A 29 17.75 -7.19 5.80
CA ILE A 29 17.31 -6.48 6.99
C ILE A 29 16.52 -7.42 7.89
N ASP A 30 16.82 -7.38 9.18
CA ASP A 30 16.04 -8.04 10.22
C ASP A 30 15.09 -7.02 10.88
N LEU A 31 13.80 -7.33 10.91
CA LEU A 31 12.76 -6.52 11.52
C LEU A 31 12.26 -7.19 12.81
N ASN A 32 11.68 -6.40 13.71
CA ASN A 32 11.17 -6.92 14.98
C ASN A 32 9.88 -7.75 14.84
N ASN A 33 9.19 -7.63 13.72
CA ASN A 33 7.87 -8.18 13.47
C ASN A 33 7.83 -8.84 12.09
N GLU A 34 6.86 -9.73 11.89
CA GLU A 34 6.64 -10.40 10.60
C GLU A 34 6.25 -9.40 9.50
N VAL A 35 6.83 -9.56 8.32
CA VAL A 35 6.53 -8.77 7.13
C VAL A 35 5.19 -9.22 6.55
N SER A 36 4.26 -8.29 6.42
CA SER A 36 2.90 -8.52 5.91
C SER A 36 2.60 -7.73 4.63
N GLY A 37 3.51 -6.86 4.19
CA GLY A 37 3.41 -6.14 2.93
C GLY A 37 4.78 -5.66 2.48
N LEU A 38 5.05 -5.79 1.19
CA LEU A 38 6.32 -5.42 0.57
C LEU A 38 6.04 -4.81 -0.80
N SER A 39 6.53 -3.59 -1.02
CA SER A 39 6.45 -2.92 -2.31
C SER A 39 7.64 -1.99 -2.51
N ARG A 40 7.88 -1.58 -3.74
CA ARG A 40 9.02 -0.74 -4.10
C ARG A 40 8.62 0.29 -5.13
N VAL A 41 8.99 1.54 -4.88
CA VAL A 41 8.91 2.63 -5.85
C VAL A 41 10.21 3.44 -5.82
N TYR A 42 10.79 3.65 -7.00
CA TYR A 42 12.09 4.29 -7.18
C TYR A 42 13.21 3.68 -6.31
N ASN A 43 13.70 4.39 -5.29
CA ASN A 43 14.72 3.89 -4.36
C ASN A 43 14.17 3.61 -2.95
N TYR A 44 12.85 3.59 -2.79
CA TYR A 44 12.18 3.36 -1.52
C TYR A 44 11.48 2.01 -1.54
N VAL A 45 11.81 1.18 -0.56
CA VAL A 45 11.10 -0.07 -0.28
C VAL A 45 10.18 0.20 0.90
N PHE A 46 8.90 -0.06 0.71
CA PHE A 46 7.90 0.09 1.73
C PHE A 46 7.62 -1.28 2.33
N VAL A 47 7.77 -1.37 3.65
CA VAL A 47 7.62 -2.62 4.39
C VAL A 47 6.57 -2.45 5.47
N THR A 48 5.47 -3.19 5.35
CA THR A 48 4.47 -3.32 6.40
C THR A 48 4.81 -4.52 7.26
N THR A 49 4.78 -4.36 8.58
CA THR A 49 4.97 -5.48 9.51
C THR A 49 3.83 -5.55 10.52
N SER A 50 3.54 -6.74 11.01
CA SER A 50 2.51 -7.02 12.01
C SER A 50 3.14 -7.70 13.24
N SER A 51 2.95 -7.12 14.42
CA SER A 51 3.28 -7.81 15.67
C SER A 51 2.25 -8.92 15.94
N ILE A 52 2.63 -9.89 16.77
CA ILE A 52 1.73 -10.93 17.30
C ILE A 52 0.48 -10.33 17.97
N TRP A 53 0.59 -9.12 18.54
CA TRP A 53 -0.51 -8.40 19.19
C TRP A 53 -1.35 -7.53 18.24
N GLY A 54 -1.27 -7.76 16.92
CA GLY A 54 -2.05 -7.01 15.92
C GLY A 54 -1.61 -5.55 15.68
N LYS A 55 -0.55 -5.06 16.33
CA LYS A 55 0.03 -3.74 16.04
C LYS A 55 0.75 -3.79 14.70
N GLN A 56 0.43 -2.85 13.83
CA GLN A 56 1.05 -2.72 12.51
C GLN A 56 2.01 -1.54 12.46
N TYR A 57 3.07 -1.69 11.67
CA TYR A 57 4.09 -0.68 11.46
C TYR A 57 4.43 -0.60 9.98
N SER A 58 4.67 0.61 9.49
CA SER A 58 5.18 0.84 8.15
C SER A 58 6.60 1.39 8.23
N HIS A 59 7.47 0.88 7.38
CA HIS A 59 8.88 1.24 7.29
C HIS A 59 9.18 1.74 5.88
N ILE A 60 10.08 2.73 5.80
CA ILE A 60 10.74 3.08 4.54
C ILE A 60 12.17 2.61 4.62
N VAL A 61 12.60 1.88 3.59
CA VAL A 61 13.94 1.32 3.46
C VAL A 61 14.58 1.87 2.20
N ASP A 62 15.84 2.27 2.31
CA ASP A 62 16.68 2.65 1.17
C ASP A 62 17.04 1.40 0.36
N PHE A 63 16.54 1.31 -0.86
CA PHE A 63 16.74 0.14 -1.73
C PHE A 63 18.21 -0.11 -2.07
N LYS A 64 19.02 0.95 -2.16
CA LYS A 64 20.44 0.82 -2.53
C LYS A 64 21.25 0.30 -1.36
N LYS A 65 20.95 0.77 -0.15
CA LYS A 65 21.78 0.54 1.04
C LYS A 65 21.23 -0.53 1.99
N GLY A 66 19.97 -0.94 1.85
CA GLY A 66 19.33 -1.87 2.79
C GLY A 66 19.22 -1.30 4.20
N ARG A 67 19.07 0.02 4.36
CA ARG A 67 18.89 0.66 5.67
C ARG A 67 17.47 1.17 5.85
N ILE A 68 16.91 0.95 7.04
CA ILE A 68 15.64 1.57 7.43
C ILE A 68 15.89 3.07 7.58
N LEU A 69 15.21 3.88 6.77
CA LEU A 69 15.25 5.34 6.87
C LEU A 69 14.47 5.80 8.11
N TRP A 70 13.26 5.28 8.26
CA TRP A 70 12.39 5.56 9.40
C TRP A 70 11.23 4.56 9.47
N LYS A 71 10.50 4.58 10.59
CA LYS A 71 9.33 3.74 10.87
C LYS A 71 8.21 4.53 11.53
N ILE A 72 6.97 4.13 11.28
CA ILE A 72 5.79 4.64 11.99
C ILE A 72 4.94 3.48 12.49
N LYS A 73 4.28 3.66 13.65
CA LYS A 73 3.29 2.74 14.18
C LYS A 73 1.91 3.03 13.56
N ASP A 74 1.82 2.85 12.26
CA ASP A 74 0.59 2.97 11.49
C ASP A 74 0.75 2.20 10.17
N VAL A 75 -0.35 2.01 9.45
CA VAL A 75 -0.36 1.47 8.08
C VAL A 75 -0.57 2.60 7.10
N PHE A 76 0.26 2.63 6.05
CA PHE A 76 0.07 3.55 4.96
C PHE A 76 -1.08 3.11 4.03
N TYR A 77 -2.01 4.02 3.77
CA TYR A 77 -3.06 3.87 2.76
C TYR A 77 -3.00 5.01 1.75
N SER A 78 -3.44 4.80 0.51
CA SER A 78 -3.51 5.85 -0.53
C SER A 78 -2.19 6.64 -0.65
N ILE A 79 -1.10 5.91 -0.87
CA ILE A 79 0.26 6.43 -0.82
C ILE A 79 0.63 7.08 -2.13
N HIS A 80 1.18 8.29 -2.07
CA HIS A 80 1.77 8.97 -3.22
C HIS A 80 3.11 9.59 -2.85
N ILE A 81 4.05 9.57 -3.79
CA ILE A 81 5.34 10.28 -3.67
C ILE A 81 5.30 11.48 -4.62
N VAL A 82 5.43 12.69 -4.08
CA VAL A 82 5.53 13.93 -4.86
C VAL A 82 6.82 14.62 -4.45
N ASP A 83 7.81 14.66 -5.35
CA ASP A 83 9.18 15.09 -5.05
C ASP A 83 9.76 14.36 -3.84
N LYS A 84 9.98 15.06 -2.73
CA LYS A 84 10.44 14.50 -1.45
C LYS A 84 9.34 14.32 -0.41
N THR A 85 8.08 14.55 -0.80
CA THR A 85 6.94 14.44 0.09
C THR A 85 6.24 13.10 -0.14
N LEU A 86 6.23 12.26 0.89
CA LEU A 86 5.37 11.09 0.95
C LEU A 86 4.04 11.52 1.57
N VAL A 87 2.95 11.32 0.83
CA VAL A 87 1.59 11.54 1.31
C VAL A 87 0.91 10.19 1.49
N PHE A 88 0.31 9.97 2.65
CA PHE A 88 -0.49 8.78 2.91
C PHE A 88 -1.66 9.13 3.82
N SER A 89 -2.65 8.24 3.87
CA SER A 89 -3.71 8.25 4.85
C SER A 89 -3.58 7.10 5.83
N ASN A 90 -4.22 7.21 6.98
CA ASN A 90 -4.23 6.16 8.00
C ASN A 90 -5.64 5.70 8.39
N LYS A 91 -5.71 4.67 9.25
CA LYS A 91 -7.00 4.13 9.76
C LYS A 91 -7.83 5.19 10.50
N LYS A 92 -7.19 6.22 11.06
CA LYS A 92 -7.84 7.33 11.75
C LYS A 92 -8.37 8.41 10.78
N LYS A 93 -8.29 8.17 9.47
CA LYS A 93 -8.72 9.09 8.40
C LYS A 93 -7.96 10.43 8.41
N PHE A 94 -6.70 10.43 8.84
CA PHE A 94 -5.82 11.57 8.61
C PHE A 94 -5.07 11.40 7.30
N PHE A 95 -4.85 12.49 6.58
CA PHE A 95 -3.84 12.59 5.54
C PHE A 95 -2.59 13.22 6.15
N ILE A 96 -1.47 12.57 5.94
CA ILE A 96 -0.19 12.90 6.54
C ILE A 96 0.81 13.08 5.41
N GLY A 97 1.50 14.21 5.42
CA GLY A 97 2.63 14.49 4.55
C GLY A 97 3.91 14.45 5.36
N VAL A 98 4.88 13.65 4.95
CA VAL A 98 6.21 13.59 5.56
C VAL A 98 7.29 13.75 4.50
N ASN A 99 8.46 14.24 4.90
CA ASN A 99 9.64 14.12 4.08
C ASN A 99 10.04 12.63 3.99
N ILE A 100 10.06 12.05 2.79
CA ILE A 100 10.27 10.60 2.60
C ILE A 100 11.65 10.10 3.04
N ASP A 101 12.67 10.97 3.05
CA ASP A 101 14.02 10.60 3.46
C ASP A 101 14.18 10.51 5.00
N SER A 102 13.45 11.36 5.73
CA SER A 102 13.63 11.55 7.19
C SER A 102 12.43 11.13 8.04
N GLY A 103 11.25 10.99 7.44
CA GLY A 103 10.00 10.76 8.15
C GLY A 103 9.49 11.98 8.91
N LYS A 104 10.15 13.14 8.78
CA LYS A 104 9.74 14.38 9.46
C LYS A 104 8.41 14.86 8.88
N GLU A 105 7.46 15.14 9.78
CA GLU A 105 6.15 15.68 9.43
C GLU A 105 6.28 17.03 8.72
N ILE A 106 5.52 17.18 7.63
CA ILE A 106 5.27 18.44 6.92
C ILE A 106 3.88 18.95 7.30
N PHE A 107 2.88 18.07 7.24
CA PHE A 107 1.52 18.37 7.68
C PHE A 107 0.79 17.12 8.15
N ILE A 108 -0.21 17.33 9.00
CA ILE A 108 -1.24 16.36 9.34
C ILE A 108 -2.61 17.05 9.27
N ILE A 109 -3.52 16.48 8.50
CA ILE A 109 -4.90 16.98 8.42
C ILE A 109 -5.90 15.84 8.53
N LYS A 110 -7.03 16.11 9.18
CA LYS A 110 -8.14 15.18 9.19
C LYS A 110 -8.83 15.20 7.83
N SER A 111 -9.27 14.04 7.34
CA SER A 111 -10.10 13.94 6.15
C SER A 111 -11.28 14.91 6.25
N PRO A 112 -11.59 15.69 5.19
CA PRO A 112 -12.74 16.58 5.17
C PRO A 112 -14.07 15.81 5.12
N PHE A 113 -14.05 14.48 5.00
CA PHE A 113 -15.23 13.64 4.91
C PHE A 113 -15.48 12.90 6.24
N ARG A 114 -16.55 13.29 6.93
CA ARG A 114 -16.93 12.70 8.21
C ARG A 114 -17.49 11.27 8.08
N TRP A 115 -18.35 11.07 7.08
CA TRP A 115 -19.20 9.86 6.96
C TRP A 115 -18.81 8.91 5.83
N SER A 116 -17.87 9.30 4.96
CA SER A 116 -17.41 8.48 3.84
C SER A 116 -15.90 8.29 3.88
N SER A 117 -15.42 7.24 3.22
CA SER A 117 -14.01 7.09 2.92
C SER A 117 -13.60 8.13 1.87
N ALA A 118 -12.38 8.64 2.02
CA ALA A 118 -11.77 9.52 1.05
C ALA A 118 -11.02 8.67 0.01
N LYS A 119 -11.09 9.08 -1.25
CA LYS A 119 -10.18 8.66 -2.32
C LYS A 119 -9.14 9.75 -2.51
N ALA A 120 -7.98 9.37 -3.03
CA ALA A 120 -6.92 10.30 -3.40
C ALA A 120 -6.46 10.04 -4.84
N LEU A 121 -6.01 11.09 -5.49
CA LEU A 121 -5.51 11.07 -6.86
C LEU A 121 -4.45 12.17 -7.02
N LEU A 122 -3.30 11.86 -7.62
CA LEU A 122 -2.36 12.87 -8.07
C LEU A 122 -2.51 13.11 -9.56
N LEU A 123 -2.84 14.34 -9.95
CA LEU A 123 -3.02 14.67 -11.36
C LEU A 123 -2.59 16.11 -11.65
N ASN A 124 -1.73 16.29 -12.67
CA ASN A 124 -1.19 17.59 -13.07
C ASN A 124 -0.59 18.38 -11.90
N GLY A 125 0.18 17.71 -11.04
CA GLY A 125 0.80 18.32 -9.86
C GLY A 125 -0.17 18.68 -8.73
N LYS A 126 -1.45 18.34 -8.84
CA LYS A 126 -2.46 18.59 -7.80
C LYS A 126 -2.81 17.28 -7.10
N TYR A 127 -2.77 17.31 -5.78
CA TYR A 127 -3.22 16.20 -4.95
C TYR A 127 -4.69 16.38 -4.61
N TYR A 128 -5.55 15.55 -5.19
CA TYR A 128 -6.99 15.58 -4.97
C TYR A 128 -7.37 14.64 -3.84
N ILE A 129 -8.24 15.12 -2.94
CA ILE A 129 -8.93 14.32 -1.93
C ILE A 129 -10.42 14.42 -2.24
N TYR A 130 -11.07 13.31 -2.52
CA TYR A 130 -12.45 13.33 -3.01
C TYR A 130 -13.31 12.18 -2.49
N ASN A 131 -14.61 12.36 -2.57
CA ASN A 131 -15.60 11.30 -2.55
C ASN A 131 -16.57 11.51 -3.73
N SER A 132 -17.64 10.72 -3.81
CA SER A 132 -18.65 10.80 -4.86
C SER A 132 -19.40 12.14 -4.97
N LYS A 133 -19.22 13.07 -4.00
CA LYS A 133 -19.99 14.32 -3.91
C LYS A 133 -19.12 15.58 -3.89
N LYS A 134 -17.94 15.52 -3.26
CA LYS A 134 -17.09 16.66 -2.98
C LYS A 134 -15.65 16.34 -3.30
N VAL A 135 -14.93 17.35 -3.79
CA VAL A 135 -13.53 17.26 -4.19
C VAL A 135 -12.79 18.41 -3.54
N TYR A 136 -11.62 18.12 -2.98
CA TYR A 136 -10.69 19.10 -2.45
C TYR A 136 -9.33 18.91 -3.11
N VAL A 137 -8.58 20.01 -3.25
CA VAL A 137 -7.15 19.97 -3.53
C VAL A 137 -6.41 20.17 -2.21
N LEU A 138 -5.43 19.32 -1.94
CA LEU A 138 -4.52 19.42 -0.81
C LEU A 138 -3.26 20.18 -1.22
N ASN A 139 -2.96 21.25 -0.49
CA ASN A 139 -1.67 21.93 -0.59
C ASN A 139 -0.60 21.11 0.15
N LEU A 140 0.37 20.56 -0.59
CA LEU A 140 1.40 19.68 -0.03
C LEU A 140 2.46 20.41 0.81
N ILE A 141 2.49 21.74 0.80
CA ILE A 141 3.45 22.55 1.58
C ILE A 141 2.93 22.76 3.01
N ASN A 142 1.62 22.98 3.17
CA ASN A 142 1.04 23.41 4.45
C ASN A 142 -0.21 22.64 4.88
N GLY A 143 -0.65 21.64 4.10
CA GLY A 143 -1.81 20.81 4.40
C GLY A 143 -3.17 21.50 4.18
N LYS A 144 -3.23 22.76 3.74
CA LYS A 144 -4.53 23.44 3.54
C LYS A 144 -5.34 22.76 2.44
N LEU A 145 -6.65 22.62 2.69
CA LEU A 145 -7.61 22.12 1.73
C LEU A 145 -8.32 23.28 1.04
N SER A 146 -8.58 23.14 -0.25
CA SER A 146 -9.40 24.06 -1.04
C SER A 146 -10.42 23.27 -1.83
N GLU A 147 -11.70 23.66 -1.74
CA GLU A 147 -12.76 23.01 -2.52
C GLU A 147 -12.50 23.17 -4.02
N SER A 148 -12.79 22.13 -4.79
CA SER A 148 -12.43 22.04 -6.21
C SER A 148 -13.34 21.06 -6.96
N LYS A 149 -12.95 20.70 -8.17
CA LYS A 149 -13.56 19.64 -8.98
C LYS A 149 -12.45 18.79 -9.62
N LEU A 150 -12.74 17.52 -9.88
CA LEU A 150 -11.91 16.71 -10.77
C LEU A 150 -12.04 17.24 -12.21
N PRO A 151 -11.08 16.95 -13.11
CA PRO A 151 -11.23 17.27 -14.52
C PRO A 151 -12.53 16.72 -15.10
N ASN A 152 -13.15 17.45 -16.03
CA ASN A 152 -14.51 17.19 -16.51
C ASN A 152 -14.77 15.77 -17.06
N LYS A 153 -13.72 15.03 -17.47
CA LYS A 153 -13.83 13.65 -17.98
C LYS A 153 -13.75 12.58 -16.89
N ILE A 154 -13.59 12.96 -15.63
CA ILE A 154 -13.46 12.05 -14.50
C ILE A 154 -14.65 12.28 -13.56
N ASP A 155 -15.62 11.37 -13.57
CA ASP A 155 -16.73 11.40 -12.62
C ASP A 155 -16.30 10.76 -11.29
N PRO A 156 -16.25 11.51 -10.17
CA PRO A 156 -15.86 10.97 -8.88
C PRO A 156 -16.76 9.83 -8.37
N LYS A 157 -17.98 9.67 -8.90
CA LYS A 157 -18.91 8.58 -8.57
C LYS A 157 -18.50 7.27 -9.21
N GLU A 158 -18.03 7.34 -10.45
CA GLU A 158 -17.75 6.17 -11.29
C GLU A 158 -16.31 5.67 -11.14
N VAL A 159 -15.39 6.51 -10.63
CA VAL A 159 -14.00 6.09 -10.40
C VAL A 159 -13.94 5.02 -9.30
N GLY A 160 -13.69 3.76 -9.67
CA GLY A 160 -13.48 2.65 -8.73
C GLY A 160 -12.08 2.63 -8.14
N LEU A 161 -11.10 2.22 -8.95
CA LEU A 161 -9.69 2.13 -8.60
C LEU A 161 -8.90 3.20 -9.37
N VAL A 162 -7.86 3.72 -8.72
CA VAL A 162 -6.90 4.65 -9.32
C VAL A 162 -5.52 4.00 -9.21
N LEU A 163 -4.78 4.08 -10.30
CA LEU A 163 -3.36 3.78 -10.36
C LEU A 163 -2.73 4.94 -11.13
N ASP A 164 -2.01 5.81 -10.43
CA ASP A 164 -1.14 6.79 -11.05
C ASP A 164 0.34 6.38 -10.87
N GLU A 165 1.25 6.99 -11.63
CA GLU A 165 2.69 6.67 -11.63
C GLU A 165 3.31 6.73 -10.22
N PHE A 166 2.69 7.49 -9.33
CA PHE A 166 3.19 7.77 -7.99
C PHE A 166 2.44 7.01 -6.91
N GLN A 167 1.38 6.27 -7.26
CA GLN A 167 0.54 5.53 -6.33
C GLN A 167 1.08 4.13 -6.07
N ILE A 168 1.29 3.81 -4.80
CA ILE A 168 1.70 2.46 -4.38
C ILE A 168 0.50 1.74 -3.78
N ASN A 169 0.05 0.68 -4.44
CA ASN A 169 -0.86 -0.28 -3.83
C ASN A 169 -0.02 -1.21 -2.94
N ILE A 170 0.20 -0.81 -1.68
CA ILE A 170 0.98 -1.61 -0.70
C ILE A 170 0.21 -2.82 -0.18
N ASN A 171 -1.05 -2.98 -0.57
CA ASN A 171 -1.79 -4.18 -0.31
C ASN A 171 -1.81 -5.02 -1.58
N ASN A 172 -1.18 -6.20 -1.53
CA ASN A 172 -1.62 -7.31 -2.36
C ASN A 172 -3.10 -7.58 -1.98
N LEU A 173 -4.01 -6.93 -2.73
CA LEU A 173 -5.49 -6.96 -2.70
C LEU A 173 -6.20 -6.21 -1.53
N PRO A 174 -7.48 -5.82 -1.72
CA PRO A 174 -7.97 -4.54 -2.21
C PRO A 174 -8.37 -3.56 -1.09
N THR A 175 -8.75 -2.35 -1.51
CA THR A 175 -9.40 -1.29 -0.72
C THR A 175 -10.50 -1.80 0.20
N ALA A 176 -10.54 -1.23 1.41
CA ALA A 176 -11.52 -1.49 2.44
C ALA A 176 -12.98 -1.56 1.91
N GLY A 177 -13.62 -2.71 2.15
CA GLY A 177 -15.06 -2.91 2.01
C GLY A 177 -15.42 -4.25 1.40
N GLY A 178 -15.59 -5.28 2.22
CA GLY A 178 -16.11 -6.58 1.78
C GLY A 178 -15.55 -7.70 2.64
N ASP A 179 -16.46 -8.46 3.24
CA ASP A 179 -16.20 -9.55 4.16
C ASP A 179 -15.20 -10.58 3.62
N TYR A 180 -14.47 -11.19 4.55
CA TYR A 180 -13.73 -12.42 4.32
C TYR A 180 -14.65 -13.49 3.71
N GLY A 181 -14.32 -13.92 2.50
CA GLY A 181 -14.87 -15.12 1.89
C GLY A 181 -13.96 -15.59 0.76
N ALA A 182 -13.40 -16.79 0.92
CA ALA A 182 -12.62 -17.57 -0.05
C ALA A 182 -11.11 -17.26 -0.18
N MET A 183 -10.34 -17.95 0.67
CA MET A 183 -9.22 -18.84 0.31
C MET A 183 -8.10 -18.29 -0.60
N TYR A 184 -6.94 -18.08 0.01
CA TYR A 184 -5.69 -18.53 -0.63
C TYR A 184 -5.75 -20.06 -0.75
N ALA A 185 -6.31 -20.57 -1.86
CA ALA A 185 -5.96 -21.88 -2.36
C ALA A 185 -4.75 -21.67 -3.29
N GLY A 186 -3.56 -21.80 -2.71
CA GLY A 186 -2.29 -21.64 -3.40
C GLY A 186 -1.28 -22.64 -2.87
N ASP A 187 -1.36 -23.84 -3.44
CA ASP A 187 -0.37 -24.91 -3.47
C ASP A 187 -0.20 -25.81 -2.22
N ALA A 188 -0.98 -26.90 -2.21
CA ALA A 188 -0.52 -28.17 -1.68
C ALA A 188 -0.80 -29.22 -2.75
N GLY A 189 0.26 -29.69 -3.40
CA GLY A 189 0.22 -30.87 -4.26
C GLY A 189 -0.42 -32.03 -3.50
N GLY A 190 -1.51 -32.54 -4.05
CA GLY A 190 -2.17 -33.77 -3.62
C GLY A 190 -2.49 -34.56 -4.87
N GLY A 191 -1.57 -35.44 -5.26
CA GLY A 191 -1.83 -36.46 -6.26
C GLY A 191 -2.90 -37.44 -5.77
N ASP A 192 -3.63 -37.97 -6.75
CA ASP A 192 -4.44 -39.18 -6.73
C ASP A 192 -5.44 -39.38 -5.57
N ALA A 193 -6.72 -39.17 -5.87
CA ALA A 193 -7.72 -40.22 -5.62
C ALA A 193 -8.96 -40.01 -6.49
N ALA A 194 -9.28 -41.07 -7.21
CA ALA A 194 -10.44 -41.23 -8.08
C ALA A 194 -11.77 -41.30 -7.32
N ALA A 195 -12.84 -41.38 -8.13
CA ALA A 195 -14.23 -41.70 -7.82
C ALA A 195 -15.02 -40.56 -7.15
N GLY A 196 -16.17 -40.12 -7.66
CA GLY A 196 -17.16 -40.80 -8.50
C GLY A 196 -18.50 -40.74 -7.78
N GLY A 197 -19.59 -40.54 -8.52
CA GLY A 197 -20.94 -40.90 -8.06
C GLY A 197 -21.79 -39.76 -7.50
N ASP A 198 -22.51 -39.12 -8.41
CA ASP A 198 -23.96 -38.92 -8.43
C ASP A 198 -24.80 -38.94 -7.13
N SER A 199 -25.74 -37.99 -7.13
CA SER A 199 -27.16 -38.11 -6.76
C SER A 199 -27.60 -38.11 -5.28
N GLY A 200 -28.69 -37.38 -5.03
CA GLY A 200 -29.76 -37.82 -4.11
C GLY A 200 -30.16 -36.80 -3.06
N GLY A 201 -31.41 -36.31 -3.13
CA GLY A 201 -32.00 -35.41 -2.16
C GLY A 201 -32.47 -36.07 -0.87
N GLY A 202 -33.20 -35.33 -0.04
CA GLY A 202 -33.93 -35.89 1.10
C GLY A 202 -34.03 -34.94 2.29
N ASP A 203 -35.29 -34.68 2.68
CA ASP A 203 -35.77 -33.82 3.75
C ASP A 203 -35.29 -34.17 5.17
N GLY A 204 -35.44 -33.17 6.04
CA GLY A 204 -35.41 -33.27 7.51
C GLY A 204 -35.82 -31.95 8.15
#